data_AF-A0A947PC98-F1
#
_entry.id   AF-A0A947PC98-F1
#
_cell.length_a   1.000
_cell.length_b   1.000
_cell.length_c   1.000
_cell.angle_alpha   90.00
_cell.angle_beta   90.00
_cell.angle_gamma   90.00
#
_symmetry.space_group_name_H-M   'P 1'
#
loop_
_entity.id
_entity.type
_entity.pdbx_description
1 polymer ?
#
loop_
_entity_poly.entity_id
_entity_poly.type
_entity_poly.pdbx_seq_one_letter_code
_entity_poly.pdbx_strand_id
1 'polypeptide(L)'
;MKIRGLFEILLVSVAVGAAAADIKIEDTASFLKVSNGKICVSAEKTEGNRINLSVFFKDVELPSAEIKFTDEKDNKVRPISFRAEQKGPTEVALSLKLKNGGEAVVKISENSEYLNVAGNGFPGKLRVSHRSKAVVIPDPISEDFVLYPDSVTNRINIPSDNFYFVNLLDGRNAMLSFLWKNENIKIHAGKDAPGSDCFNYTEISLVPGESVWIGLNAGENIWWKADGKEAFNAAVEIKWNPPFPARWAVIYKKETGIFPEEKGLLDRWFIIEKNPDKKPVYYLIQMGVGLINPATGNTWAAGLGNFTYSCNFMNGRTVIEYPKFRSYPAYSYDSKFDPVIYPFDRMPETPAGIKLPLTAVKNLLGDDTYSRITCVPSKNDKGRATCGATANIEKIFYKSEEKMERNKITENVNSTDLFVCSMRKRIEEYMEWNRRFDAVLVSEESNNKNISDTVCDFRKGLSGTKWLYAGSIKRMKTPEYFSALSQKIVELIDQETDEEQKEEQCKKIGRDIRTIGGSQDTALGLLRTMVKATRDRATSLYVVSSDEQMKCLLGLIRKETALILRARVGTEGK
;
A
#
# COMPACT_ATOMS: atom_id res chain seq x y z
N MET A 1 63.87 -23.35 5.10
CA MET A 1 63.83 -22.75 3.75
C MET A 1 62.44 -22.12 3.57
N LYS A 2 62.34 -20.78 3.63
CA LYS A 2 61.07 -20.03 3.57
C LYS A 2 60.76 -19.70 2.11
N ILE A 3 59.61 -20.13 1.59
CA ILE A 3 59.08 -19.67 0.29
C ILE A 3 57.85 -18.83 0.60
N ARG A 4 58.01 -17.51 0.45
CA ARG A 4 56.94 -16.51 0.40
C ARG A 4 56.39 -16.50 -1.02
N GLY A 5 55.14 -16.95 -1.21
CA GLY A 5 54.38 -16.69 -2.43
C GLY A 5 53.50 -15.46 -2.22
N LEU A 6 53.77 -14.38 -2.96
CA LEU A 6 52.87 -13.25 -3.12
C LEU A 6 51.63 -13.70 -3.89
N PHE A 7 50.45 -13.55 -3.30
CA PHE A 7 49.19 -13.47 -4.03
C PHE A 7 48.84 -11.98 -4.14
N GLU A 8 49.12 -11.38 -5.30
CA GLU A 8 48.52 -10.11 -5.69
C GLU A 8 47.08 -10.40 -6.16
N ILE A 9 46.12 -10.11 -5.29
CA ILE A 9 44.71 -10.03 -5.67
C ILE A 9 44.52 -8.67 -6.34
N LEU A 10 44.41 -8.69 -7.66
CA LEU A 10 44.02 -7.53 -8.47
C LEU A 10 42.53 -7.23 -8.17
N LEU A 11 42.27 -6.39 -7.18
CA LEU A 11 40.95 -5.82 -6.90
C LEU A 11 40.69 -4.73 -7.95
N VAL A 12 40.12 -5.12 -9.10
CA VAL A 12 39.53 -4.17 -10.03
C VAL A 12 38.22 -3.69 -9.41
N SER A 13 38.30 -2.64 -8.60
CA SER A 13 37.13 -1.86 -8.22
C SER A 13 36.65 -1.11 -9.46
N VAL A 14 35.69 -1.68 -10.20
CA VAL A 14 34.90 -0.91 -11.15
C VAL A 14 33.96 -0.03 -10.33
N ALA A 15 34.45 1.14 -9.94
CA ALA A 15 33.58 2.22 -9.52
C ALA A 15 32.81 2.69 -10.76
N VAL A 16 31.62 2.15 -10.99
CA VAL A 16 30.63 2.75 -11.90
C VAL A 16 30.15 4.02 -11.22
N GLY A 17 30.95 5.09 -11.34
CA GLY A 17 30.48 6.43 -11.07
C GLY A 17 29.46 6.77 -12.13
N ALA A 18 28.18 6.77 -11.79
CA ALA A 18 27.13 7.33 -12.63
C ALA A 18 27.46 8.81 -12.84
N ALA A 19 28.06 9.14 -13.99
CA ALA A 19 28.12 10.52 -14.45
C ALA A 19 26.69 11.06 -14.46
N ALA A 20 26.47 12.21 -13.83
CA ALA A 20 25.18 12.88 -13.85
C ALA A 20 24.75 13.04 -15.32
N ALA A 21 23.61 12.45 -15.69
CA ALA A 21 23.18 12.46 -17.08
C ALA A 21 22.64 13.85 -17.44
N ASP A 22 23.48 14.65 -18.09
CA ASP A 22 23.07 15.91 -18.72
C ASP A 22 21.83 15.68 -19.59
N ILE A 23 20.86 16.59 -19.52
CA ILE A 23 19.69 16.53 -20.38
C ILE A 23 20.14 16.79 -21.82
N LYS A 24 19.87 15.85 -22.72
CA LYS A 24 20.18 15.93 -24.14
C LYS A 24 18.96 16.42 -24.91
N ILE A 25 19.15 17.43 -25.74
CA ILE A 25 18.16 17.94 -26.69
C ILE A 25 18.69 17.65 -28.10
N GLU A 26 17.93 16.88 -28.88
CA GLU A 26 18.19 16.64 -30.30
C GLU A 26 17.05 17.28 -31.10
N ASP A 27 17.37 18.32 -31.85
CA ASP A 27 16.39 19.05 -32.65
C ASP A 27 16.74 18.93 -34.15
N THR A 28 15.92 18.18 -34.89
CA THR A 28 16.09 17.95 -36.32
C THR A 28 14.89 18.50 -37.11
N ALA A 29 14.97 18.46 -38.44
CA ALA A 29 13.83 18.80 -39.29
C ALA A 29 12.64 17.86 -39.07
N SER A 30 12.89 16.59 -38.74
CA SER A 30 11.88 15.54 -38.60
C SER A 30 11.35 15.33 -37.18
N PHE A 31 12.14 15.64 -36.16
CA PHE A 31 11.73 15.41 -34.76
C PHE A 31 12.43 16.37 -33.80
N LEU A 32 11.85 16.51 -32.61
CA LEU A 32 12.48 17.12 -31.44
C LEU A 32 12.47 16.09 -30.30
N LYS A 33 13.64 15.76 -29.76
CA LYS A 33 13.82 14.75 -28.73
C LYS A 33 14.51 15.36 -27.51
N VAL A 34 13.99 15.04 -26.32
CA VAL A 34 14.57 15.46 -25.03
C VAL A 34 14.71 14.23 -24.15
N SER A 35 15.92 13.98 -23.63
CA SER A 35 16.20 12.83 -22.76
C SER A 35 17.10 13.20 -21.59
N ASN A 36 16.88 12.57 -20.44
CA ASN A 36 17.72 12.70 -19.25
C ASN A 36 18.47 11.40 -18.89
N GLY A 37 18.63 10.49 -19.86
CA GLY A 37 19.25 9.17 -19.67
C GLY A 37 18.38 8.12 -18.96
N LYS A 38 17.22 8.49 -18.40
CA LYS A 38 16.24 7.55 -17.83
C LYS A 38 14.97 7.46 -18.64
N ILE A 39 14.47 8.61 -19.09
CA ILE A 39 13.31 8.74 -19.96
C ILE A 39 13.66 9.59 -21.18
N CYS A 40 12.87 9.44 -22.23
CA CYS A 40 12.95 10.22 -23.45
C CYS A 40 11.53 10.62 -23.87
N VAL A 41 11.35 11.89 -24.21
CA VAL A 41 10.19 12.38 -24.94
C VAL A 41 10.65 12.76 -26.34
N SER A 42 10.03 12.17 -27.36
CA SER A 42 10.26 12.55 -28.75
C SER A 42 8.96 13.05 -29.39
N ALA A 43 9.05 14.18 -30.07
CA ALA A 43 7.98 14.79 -30.83
C ALA A 43 8.31 14.71 -32.31
N GLU A 44 7.55 13.94 -33.07
CA GLU A 44 7.65 13.89 -34.54
C GLU A 44 7.06 15.18 -35.12
N LYS A 45 7.81 15.88 -35.98
CA LYS A 45 7.38 17.11 -36.66
C LYS A 45 6.71 16.83 -38.03
N THR A 46 6.80 15.60 -38.50
CA THR A 46 6.22 15.11 -39.76
C THR A 46 4.72 14.77 -39.61
N GLU A 47 4.05 14.36 -40.69
CA GLU A 47 2.61 14.10 -40.71
C GLU A 47 2.16 13.18 -39.56
N GLY A 48 1.50 13.77 -38.56
CA GLY A 48 0.99 13.06 -37.38
C GLY A 48 1.19 13.81 -36.07
N ASN A 49 2.27 14.60 -35.94
CA ASN A 49 2.61 15.35 -34.72
C ASN A 49 2.53 14.50 -33.44
N ARG A 50 3.13 13.30 -33.48
CA ARG A 50 3.09 12.31 -32.40
C ARG A 50 4.10 12.65 -31.31
N ILE A 51 3.73 12.40 -30.06
CA ILE A 51 4.60 12.58 -28.90
C ILE A 51 4.80 11.20 -28.27
N ASN A 52 5.96 10.61 -28.48
CA ASN A 52 6.30 9.31 -27.93
C ASN A 52 7.08 9.47 -26.63
N LEU A 53 6.82 8.55 -25.70
CA LEU A 53 7.50 8.44 -24.42
C LEU A 53 8.21 7.07 -24.36
N SER A 54 9.50 7.12 -24.12
CA SER A 54 10.37 5.95 -23.99
C SER A 54 11.07 5.94 -22.64
N VAL A 55 11.45 4.74 -22.18
CA VAL A 55 12.30 4.54 -21.01
C VAL A 55 13.62 3.92 -21.44
N PHE A 56 14.71 4.28 -20.78
CA PHE A 56 16.01 3.64 -20.99
C PHE A 56 16.17 2.45 -20.03
N PHE A 57 16.53 1.31 -20.58
CA PHE A 57 16.86 0.12 -19.82
C PHE A 57 18.11 -0.54 -20.40
N LYS A 58 19.17 -0.64 -19.59
CA LYS A 58 20.49 -1.13 -20.03
C LYS A 58 20.97 -0.41 -21.31
N ASP A 59 20.86 0.93 -21.30
CA ASP A 59 21.21 1.83 -22.42
C ASP A 59 20.39 1.65 -23.71
N VAL A 60 19.34 0.82 -23.68
CA VAL A 60 18.39 0.64 -24.79
C VAL A 60 17.17 1.51 -24.54
N GLU A 61 16.81 2.34 -25.52
CA GLU A 61 15.56 3.08 -25.52
C GLU A 61 14.38 2.16 -25.87
N LEU A 62 13.44 2.00 -24.94
CA LEU A 62 12.25 1.17 -25.09
C LEU A 62 11.00 2.05 -25.25
N PRO A 63 10.34 2.06 -26.43
CA PRO A 63 9.07 2.74 -26.60
C PRO A 63 8.03 2.22 -25.61
N SER A 64 7.45 3.10 -24.81
CA SER A 64 6.60 2.71 -23.68
C SER A 64 5.18 3.26 -23.79
N ALA A 65 5.03 4.50 -24.26
CA ALA A 65 3.74 5.14 -24.39
C ALA A 65 3.71 6.26 -25.45
N GLU A 66 2.51 6.73 -25.80
CA GLU A 66 2.29 7.88 -26.69
C GLU A 66 1.34 8.89 -26.03
N ILE A 67 1.75 10.15 -25.96
CA ILE A 67 0.97 11.26 -25.40
C ILE A 67 0.11 11.90 -26.51
N LYS A 68 -1.18 12.04 -26.23
CA LYS A 68 -2.19 12.68 -27.08
C LYS A 68 -3.00 13.66 -26.24
N PHE A 69 -3.53 14.69 -26.90
CA PHE A 69 -4.44 15.65 -26.29
C PHE A 69 -5.81 15.56 -26.97
N THR A 70 -6.87 15.64 -26.17
CA THR A 70 -8.24 15.74 -26.67
C THR A 70 -8.95 16.93 -26.03
N ASP A 71 -9.88 17.55 -26.74
CA ASP A 71 -10.76 18.56 -26.13
C ASP A 71 -11.81 17.90 -25.22
N GLU A 72 -12.65 18.71 -24.59
CA GLU A 72 -13.72 18.21 -23.71
C GLU A 72 -14.74 17.31 -24.41
N LYS A 73 -14.85 17.42 -25.75
CA LYS A 73 -15.73 16.64 -26.62
C LYS A 73 -15.03 15.41 -27.20
N ASP A 74 -13.85 15.06 -26.69
CA ASP A 74 -13.01 13.94 -27.13
C ASP A 74 -12.51 14.04 -28.58
N ASN A 75 -12.52 15.24 -29.17
CA ASN A 75 -11.87 15.47 -30.46
C ASN A 75 -10.36 15.54 -30.26
N LYS A 76 -9.61 14.89 -31.16
CA LYS A 76 -8.14 14.93 -31.14
C LYS A 76 -7.64 16.36 -31.39
N VAL A 77 -6.84 16.88 -30.47
CA VAL A 77 -6.17 18.17 -30.59
C VAL A 77 -4.69 17.92 -30.89
N ARG A 78 -4.28 18.23 -32.12
CA ARG A 78 -2.91 18.02 -32.55
C ARG A 78 -2.03 19.21 -32.13
N PRO A 79 -0.79 18.95 -31.66
CA PRO A 79 0.24 19.98 -31.64
C PRO A 79 0.47 20.51 -33.06
N ILE A 80 0.77 21.79 -33.20
CA ILE A 80 1.12 22.45 -34.47
C ILE A 80 2.58 22.94 -34.50
N SER A 81 3.20 23.09 -33.32
CA SER A 81 4.61 23.42 -33.20
C SER A 81 5.18 22.93 -31.88
N PHE A 82 6.46 22.63 -31.88
CA PHE A 82 7.22 22.13 -30.74
C PHE A 82 8.41 23.05 -30.47
N ARG A 83 8.69 23.34 -29.21
CA ARG A 83 9.88 24.10 -28.80
C ARG A 83 10.44 23.51 -27.52
N ALA A 84 11.72 23.20 -27.48
CA ALA A 84 12.43 22.89 -26.26
C ALA A 84 13.10 24.15 -25.71
N GLU A 85 13.02 24.35 -24.40
CA GLU A 85 13.67 25.46 -23.70
C GLU A 85 14.28 24.95 -22.40
N GLN A 86 15.56 25.25 -22.19
CA GLN A 86 16.24 24.97 -20.93
C GLN A 86 15.65 25.85 -19.82
N LYS A 87 15.11 25.24 -18.76
CA LYS A 87 14.55 25.92 -17.57
C LYS A 87 15.50 25.76 -16.39
N GLY A 88 16.64 26.46 -16.44
CA GLY A 88 17.69 26.35 -15.43
C GLY A 88 18.61 25.14 -15.66
N PRO A 89 19.52 24.82 -14.72
CA PRO A 89 20.59 23.84 -14.97
C PRO A 89 20.09 22.39 -15.09
N THR A 90 18.93 22.06 -14.53
CA THR A 90 18.50 20.66 -14.32
C THR A 90 17.12 20.35 -14.92
N GLU A 91 16.54 21.22 -15.73
CA GLU A 91 15.21 21.02 -16.31
C GLU A 91 15.13 21.55 -17.75
N VAL A 92 14.43 20.81 -18.61
CA VAL A 92 14.03 21.23 -19.95
C VAL A 92 12.51 21.18 -20.06
N ALA A 93 11.93 22.25 -20.60
CA ALA A 93 10.51 22.31 -20.94
C ALA A 93 10.31 22.15 -22.45
N LEU A 94 9.49 21.19 -22.83
CA LEU A 94 8.97 21.01 -24.19
C LEU A 94 7.59 21.65 -24.27
N SER A 95 7.52 22.82 -24.91
CA SER A 95 6.30 23.55 -25.21
C SER A 95 5.64 23.02 -26.48
N LEU A 96 4.34 22.75 -26.39
CA LEU A 96 3.49 22.18 -27.42
C LEU A 96 2.35 23.16 -27.72
N LYS A 97 2.44 23.91 -28.82
CA LYS A 97 1.32 24.77 -29.23
C LYS A 97 0.25 23.89 -29.86
N LEU A 98 -0.98 23.98 -29.38
CA LEU A 98 -2.08 23.13 -29.82
C LEU A 98 -2.94 23.87 -30.87
N LYS A 99 -3.56 23.12 -31.78
CA LYS A 99 -4.37 23.67 -32.88
C LYS A 99 -5.54 24.56 -32.41
N ASN A 100 -6.06 24.32 -31.20
CA ASN A 100 -7.15 25.11 -30.61
C ASN A 100 -6.68 26.38 -29.89
N GLY A 101 -5.40 26.74 -30.00
CA GLY A 101 -4.82 27.95 -29.39
C GLY A 101 -4.28 27.75 -27.98
N GLY A 102 -4.53 26.62 -27.33
CA GLY A 102 -3.93 26.27 -26.04
C GLY A 102 -2.45 25.86 -26.16
N GLU A 103 -1.77 25.77 -25.02
CA GLU A 103 -0.41 25.24 -24.93
C GLU A 103 -0.37 24.09 -23.92
N ALA A 104 0.34 23.02 -24.25
CA ALA A 104 0.73 22.00 -23.28
C ALA A 104 2.25 22.08 -23.06
N VAL A 105 2.69 21.92 -21.82
CA VAL A 105 4.10 21.93 -21.46
C VAL A 105 4.47 20.60 -20.83
N VAL A 106 5.51 19.97 -21.36
CA VAL A 106 6.11 18.74 -20.82
C VAL A 106 7.48 19.08 -20.25
N LYS A 107 7.66 18.97 -18.94
CA LYS A 107 8.93 19.24 -18.27
C LYS A 107 9.64 17.94 -17.91
N ILE A 108 10.93 17.89 -18.22
CA ILE A 108 11.82 16.78 -17.91
C ILE A 108 12.94 17.32 -17.03
N SER A 109 13.08 16.75 -15.84
CA SER A 109 14.16 17.09 -14.92
C SER A 109 15.29 16.06 -15.02
N GLU A 110 16.50 16.49 -14.72
CA GLU A 110 17.68 15.63 -14.66
C GLU A 110 17.47 14.45 -13.70
N ASN A 111 18.02 13.27 -14.03
CA ASN A 111 18.02 12.07 -13.19
C ASN A 111 16.63 11.66 -12.64
N SER A 112 15.56 11.95 -13.37
CA SER A 112 14.18 11.65 -12.98
C SER A 112 13.53 10.60 -13.87
N GLU A 113 12.83 9.64 -13.29
CA GLU A 113 11.90 8.74 -13.98
C GLU A 113 10.56 9.41 -14.31
N TYR A 114 10.35 10.64 -13.83
CA TYR A 114 9.10 11.37 -13.94
C TYR A 114 9.27 12.62 -14.79
N LEU A 115 8.28 12.86 -15.65
CA LEU A 115 8.05 14.11 -16.33
C LEU A 115 6.77 14.77 -15.80
N ASN A 116 6.65 16.08 -15.94
CA ASN A 116 5.47 16.85 -15.57
C ASN A 116 4.75 17.34 -16.83
N VAL A 117 3.43 17.16 -16.90
CA VAL A 117 2.59 17.63 -18.01
C VAL A 117 1.59 18.64 -17.48
N ALA A 118 1.58 19.84 -18.03
CA ALA A 118 0.64 20.90 -17.67
C ALA A 118 -0.11 21.42 -18.91
N GLY A 119 -1.41 21.70 -18.75
CA GLY A 119 -2.23 22.38 -19.77
C GLY A 119 -2.31 23.88 -19.49
N ASN A 120 -1.47 24.67 -20.15
CA ASN A 120 -1.48 26.13 -20.04
C ASN A 120 -2.59 26.71 -20.92
N GLY A 121 -3.74 27.00 -20.30
CA GLY A 121 -4.91 27.53 -21.01
C GLY A 121 -5.59 26.51 -21.93
N PHE A 122 -5.31 25.21 -21.77
CA PHE A 122 -5.92 24.12 -22.52
C PHE A 122 -6.95 23.38 -21.64
N PRO A 123 -8.26 23.65 -21.80
CA PRO A 123 -9.31 22.85 -21.19
C PRO A 123 -9.52 21.58 -22.03
N GLY A 124 -8.98 20.46 -21.57
CA GLY A 124 -9.06 19.21 -22.30
C GLY A 124 -8.56 18.03 -21.50
N LYS A 125 -8.23 16.94 -22.18
CA LYS A 125 -7.74 15.71 -21.57
C LYS A 125 -6.38 15.34 -22.14
N LEU A 126 -5.55 14.80 -21.27
CA LEU A 126 -4.32 14.10 -21.58
C LEU A 126 -4.67 12.62 -21.75
N ARG A 127 -4.43 12.08 -22.95
CA ARG A 127 -4.53 10.64 -23.23
C ARG A 127 -3.15 10.06 -23.46
N VAL A 128 -2.77 9.08 -22.65
CA VAL A 128 -1.51 8.35 -22.80
C VAL A 128 -1.85 6.95 -23.29
N SER A 129 -1.48 6.64 -24.54
CA SER A 129 -1.67 5.33 -25.15
C SER A 129 -0.49 4.43 -24.74
N HIS A 130 -0.76 3.20 -24.31
CA HIS A 130 0.25 2.24 -23.83
C HIS A 130 -0.27 0.81 -24.00
N ARG A 131 0.52 -0.20 -23.61
CA ARG A 131 0.06 -1.59 -23.50
C ARG A 131 0.33 -2.10 -22.10
N SER A 132 -0.72 -2.18 -21.29
CA SER A 132 -0.63 -2.61 -19.89
C SER A 132 -1.38 -3.90 -19.64
N LYS A 133 -0.72 -4.86 -19.00
CA LYS A 133 -1.28 -6.18 -18.66
C LYS A 133 -2.09 -6.17 -17.37
N ALA A 134 -1.92 -5.15 -16.53
CA ALA A 134 -2.73 -4.95 -15.33
C ALA A 134 -2.67 -3.48 -14.88
N VAL A 135 -3.75 -3.01 -14.26
CA VAL A 135 -3.78 -1.74 -13.54
C VAL A 135 -3.73 -2.04 -12.05
N VAL A 136 -2.83 -1.37 -11.34
CA VAL A 136 -2.77 -1.38 -9.87
C VAL A 136 -3.15 0.00 -9.36
N ILE A 137 -4.04 0.04 -8.39
CA ILE A 137 -4.42 1.23 -7.61
C ILE A 137 -3.92 0.97 -6.19
N PRO A 138 -2.67 1.37 -5.87
CA PRO A 138 -2.09 1.09 -4.56
C PRO A 138 -2.81 1.89 -3.48
N ASP A 139 -3.08 1.26 -2.34
CA ASP A 139 -3.74 1.92 -1.20
C ASP A 139 -2.91 1.68 0.06
N PRO A 140 -2.01 2.60 0.44
CA PRO A 140 -1.17 2.42 1.62
C PRO A 140 -1.93 2.45 2.95
N ILE A 141 -3.20 2.85 2.96
CA ILE A 141 -4.07 2.83 4.14
C ILE A 141 -4.83 1.49 4.25
N SER A 142 -5.20 0.90 3.11
CA SER A 142 -5.95 -0.35 3.00
C SER A 142 -5.20 -1.41 2.17
N GLU A 143 -5.89 -2.09 1.24
CA GLU A 143 -5.35 -3.10 0.32
C GLU A 143 -5.23 -2.53 -1.09
N ASP A 144 -4.21 -2.99 -1.83
CA ASP A 144 -4.04 -2.58 -3.22
C ASP A 144 -5.12 -3.22 -4.10
N PHE A 145 -5.63 -2.44 -5.05
CA PHE A 145 -6.61 -2.93 -6.01
C PHE A 145 -5.96 -3.24 -7.36
N VAL A 146 -6.23 -4.42 -7.92
CA VAL A 146 -5.66 -4.91 -9.18
C VAL A 146 -6.77 -5.27 -10.13
N LEU A 147 -6.64 -4.82 -11.37
CA LEU A 147 -7.56 -5.12 -12.45
C LEU A 147 -6.82 -5.68 -13.65
N TYR A 148 -7.40 -6.73 -14.21
CA TYR A 148 -6.96 -7.33 -15.46
C TYR A 148 -7.86 -6.90 -16.64
N PRO A 149 -7.33 -6.81 -17.87
CA PRO A 149 -8.11 -6.42 -19.05
C PRO A 149 -9.38 -7.25 -19.25
N ASP A 150 -9.35 -8.53 -18.88
CA ASP A 150 -10.46 -9.49 -19.06
C ASP A 150 -11.62 -9.22 -18.10
N SER A 151 -11.36 -8.55 -16.98
CA SER A 151 -12.39 -8.12 -16.01
C SER A 151 -13.06 -6.79 -16.37
N VAL A 152 -12.67 -6.17 -17.48
CA VAL A 152 -13.10 -4.83 -17.88
C VAL A 152 -13.66 -4.85 -19.30
N THR A 153 -14.90 -4.38 -19.45
CA THR A 153 -15.54 -4.27 -20.77
C THR A 153 -14.85 -3.21 -21.62
N ASN A 154 -14.84 -1.95 -21.19
CA ASN A 154 -14.30 -0.83 -21.97
C ASN A 154 -13.29 0.01 -21.18
N ARG A 155 -13.71 0.56 -20.04
CA ARG A 155 -12.90 1.46 -19.21
C ARG A 155 -13.25 1.32 -17.75
N ILE A 156 -12.34 1.76 -16.90
CA ILE A 156 -12.49 1.88 -15.46
C ILE A 156 -12.25 3.33 -15.02
N ASN A 157 -12.84 3.70 -13.89
CA ASN A 157 -12.52 4.96 -13.20
C ASN A 157 -11.41 4.71 -12.18
N ILE A 158 -10.50 5.66 -12.03
CA ILE A 158 -9.51 5.64 -10.95
C ILE A 158 -9.94 6.64 -9.87
N PRO A 159 -10.06 6.22 -8.60
CA PRO A 159 -10.38 7.15 -7.51
C PRO A 159 -9.32 8.24 -7.38
N SER A 160 -9.74 9.49 -7.42
CA SER A 160 -8.86 10.65 -7.37
C SER A 160 -8.22 10.87 -5.99
N ASP A 161 -8.81 10.31 -4.91
CA ASP A 161 -8.28 10.38 -3.54
C ASP A 161 -7.04 9.51 -3.31
N ASN A 162 -6.61 8.72 -4.31
CA ASN A 162 -5.35 7.96 -4.23
C ASN A 162 -4.13 8.80 -4.59
N PHE A 163 -4.28 9.89 -5.35
CA PHE A 163 -3.19 10.73 -5.90
C PHE A 163 -2.18 10.02 -6.81
N TYR A 164 -2.22 8.69 -6.94
CA TYR A 164 -1.44 7.94 -7.90
C TYR A 164 -2.05 6.58 -8.25
N PHE A 165 -1.69 6.05 -9.42
CA PHE A 165 -1.90 4.64 -9.78
C PHE A 165 -0.83 4.17 -10.77
N VAL A 166 -0.77 2.85 -11.02
CA VAL A 166 0.30 2.22 -11.80
C VAL A 166 -0.28 1.29 -12.88
N ASN A 167 0.24 1.39 -14.09
CA ASN A 167 0.04 0.45 -15.19
C ASN A 167 1.26 -0.46 -15.28
N LEU A 168 1.03 -1.77 -15.27
CA LEU A 168 2.06 -2.79 -15.42
C LEU A 168 2.24 -3.13 -16.90
N LEU A 169 3.24 -2.50 -17.53
CA LEU A 169 3.43 -2.54 -18.97
C LEU A 169 3.81 -3.94 -19.45
N ASP A 170 3.33 -4.29 -20.64
CA ASP A 170 3.64 -5.55 -21.30
C ASP A 170 5.15 -5.79 -21.41
N GLY A 171 5.56 -7.06 -21.38
CA GLY A 171 6.98 -7.45 -21.35
C GLY A 171 7.68 -7.31 -20.00
N ARG A 172 6.99 -6.90 -18.93
CA ARG A 172 7.46 -6.93 -17.52
C ARG A 172 8.66 -6.02 -17.19
N ASN A 173 9.16 -5.25 -18.15
CA ASN A 173 10.39 -4.47 -17.98
C ASN A 173 10.16 -3.00 -17.61
N ALA A 174 8.90 -2.57 -17.54
CA ALA A 174 8.55 -1.20 -17.20
C ALA A 174 7.20 -1.12 -16.46
N MET A 175 7.06 -0.07 -15.66
CA MET A 175 5.79 0.38 -15.08
C MET A 175 5.55 1.83 -15.46
N LEU A 176 4.29 2.17 -15.75
CA LEU A 176 3.84 3.51 -16.07
C LEU A 176 2.94 4.03 -14.95
N SER A 177 3.42 5.01 -14.20
CA SER A 177 2.69 5.62 -13.08
C SER A 177 2.17 7.00 -13.44
N PHE A 178 1.04 7.36 -12.84
CA PHE A 178 0.44 8.69 -12.95
C PHE A 178 0.24 9.26 -11.57
N LEU A 179 0.62 10.53 -11.35
CA LEU A 179 0.49 11.23 -10.09
C LEU A 179 -0.18 12.59 -10.31
N TRP A 180 -1.02 13.02 -9.37
CA TRP A 180 -1.75 14.29 -9.45
C TRP A 180 -2.00 14.87 -8.05
N LYS A 181 -2.28 16.16 -7.97
CA LYS A 181 -2.55 16.86 -6.70
C LYS A 181 -4.04 17.15 -6.46
N ASN A 182 -4.82 17.34 -7.52
CA ASN A 182 -6.22 17.72 -7.41
C ASN A 182 -7.15 16.51 -7.28
N GLU A 183 -7.98 16.51 -6.25
CA GLU A 183 -8.96 15.44 -5.99
C GLU A 183 -10.17 15.48 -6.92
N ASN A 184 -10.36 16.55 -7.69
CA ASN A 184 -11.46 16.67 -8.64
C ASN A 184 -11.06 16.20 -10.06
N ILE A 185 -9.82 15.75 -10.23
CA ILE A 185 -9.35 15.25 -11.52
C ILE A 185 -10.09 13.96 -11.90
N LYS A 186 -10.53 13.87 -13.15
CA LYS A 186 -11.16 12.66 -13.68
C LYS A 186 -10.12 11.82 -14.38
N ILE A 187 -10.04 10.54 -14.00
CA ILE A 187 -9.04 9.61 -14.51
C ILE A 187 -9.73 8.32 -14.94
N HIS A 188 -9.37 7.87 -16.13
CA HIS A 188 -9.82 6.60 -16.68
C HIS A 188 -8.63 5.78 -17.19
N ALA A 189 -8.72 4.46 -17.07
CA ALA A 189 -7.90 3.53 -17.82
C ALA A 189 -8.83 2.66 -18.68
N GLY A 190 -8.46 2.38 -19.92
CA GLY A 190 -9.38 1.70 -20.83
C GLY A 190 -8.71 0.94 -21.95
N LYS A 191 -9.56 0.32 -22.76
CA LYS A 191 -9.23 -0.54 -23.88
C LYS A 191 -9.72 0.12 -25.16
N ASP A 192 -8.93 0.03 -26.23
CA ASP A 192 -9.35 0.54 -27.54
C ASP A 192 -10.43 -0.36 -28.17
N ALA A 193 -10.52 -1.62 -27.74
CA ALA A 193 -11.57 -2.56 -28.12
C ALA A 193 -11.96 -3.49 -26.96
N PRO A 194 -13.23 -3.92 -26.84
CA PRO A 194 -13.69 -4.80 -25.75
C PRO A 194 -12.95 -6.14 -25.64
N GLY A 195 -12.37 -6.64 -26.74
CA GLY A 195 -11.59 -7.89 -26.76
C GLY A 195 -10.10 -7.73 -26.52
N SER A 196 -9.60 -6.52 -26.23
CA SER A 196 -8.17 -6.30 -26.00
C SER A 196 -7.66 -7.04 -24.76
N ASP A 197 -6.50 -7.68 -24.90
CA ASP A 197 -5.76 -8.39 -23.85
C ASP A 197 -4.87 -7.46 -23.00
N CYS A 198 -4.96 -6.15 -23.24
CA CYS A 198 -4.26 -5.09 -22.53
C CYS A 198 -5.19 -3.90 -22.30
N PHE A 199 -4.95 -3.13 -21.23
CA PHE A 199 -5.35 -1.74 -21.20
C PHE A 199 -4.50 -0.97 -22.23
N ASN A 200 -5.15 -0.20 -23.08
CA ASN A 200 -4.51 0.49 -24.21
C ASN A 200 -4.28 1.98 -23.96
N TYR A 201 -4.94 2.54 -22.94
CA TYR A 201 -4.80 3.96 -22.65
C TYR A 201 -5.12 4.33 -21.21
N THR A 202 -4.61 5.49 -20.82
CA THR A 202 -5.02 6.26 -19.66
C THR A 202 -5.46 7.65 -20.10
N GLU A 203 -6.60 8.13 -19.62
CA GLU A 203 -7.14 9.46 -19.86
C GLU A 203 -7.23 10.24 -18.56
N ILE A 204 -6.77 11.49 -18.57
CA ILE A 204 -6.73 12.36 -17.40
C ILE A 204 -7.22 13.74 -17.81
N SER A 205 -8.22 14.28 -17.14
CA SER A 205 -8.64 15.68 -17.33
C SER A 205 -7.51 16.63 -16.93
N LEU A 206 -7.16 17.57 -17.80
CA LEU A 206 -6.22 18.64 -17.50
C LEU A 206 -7.02 19.86 -17.00
N VAL A 207 -6.86 20.18 -15.72
CA VAL A 207 -7.44 21.37 -15.10
C VAL A 207 -6.47 22.55 -15.32
N PRO A 208 -6.94 23.73 -15.75
CA PRO A 208 -6.08 24.89 -15.93
C PRO A 208 -5.26 25.23 -14.67
N GLY A 209 -3.95 25.44 -14.83
CA GLY A 209 -3.04 25.74 -13.73
C GLY A 209 -2.56 24.53 -12.94
N GLU A 210 -3.04 23.33 -13.28
CA GLU A 210 -2.61 22.10 -12.65
C GLU A 210 -1.75 21.26 -13.59
N SER A 211 -1.07 20.29 -12.99
CA SER A 211 -0.18 19.40 -13.71
C SER A 211 -0.33 17.97 -13.22
N VAL A 212 0.02 17.05 -14.10
CA VAL A 212 0.04 15.61 -13.88
C VAL A 212 1.46 15.15 -14.10
N TRP A 213 1.97 14.31 -13.22
CA TRP A 213 3.27 13.68 -13.42
C TRP A 213 3.08 12.29 -14.01
N ILE A 214 3.90 11.96 -15.00
CA ILE A 214 3.96 10.64 -15.62
C ILE A 214 5.31 10.04 -15.28
N GLY A 215 5.32 8.89 -14.63
CA GLY A 215 6.53 8.14 -14.30
C GLY A 215 6.71 6.91 -15.18
N LEU A 216 7.94 6.67 -15.62
CA LEU A 216 8.36 5.41 -16.25
C LEU A 216 9.50 4.80 -15.45
N ASN A 217 9.18 3.75 -14.70
CA ASN A 217 10.15 2.98 -13.95
C ASN A 217 10.52 1.72 -14.75
N ALA A 218 11.79 1.59 -15.15
CA ALA A 218 12.30 0.41 -15.84
C ALA A 218 13.13 -0.49 -14.92
N GLY A 219 13.11 -1.79 -15.21
CA GLY A 219 13.92 -2.80 -14.55
C GLY A 219 13.58 -4.18 -15.11
N GLU A 220 14.56 -5.08 -15.15
CA GLU A 220 14.32 -6.44 -15.65
C GLU A 220 13.27 -7.13 -14.78
N ASN A 221 12.15 -7.57 -15.38
CA ASN A 221 11.05 -8.15 -14.63
C ASN A 221 10.67 -7.31 -13.39
N ILE A 222 10.62 -5.98 -13.52
CA ILE A 222 10.28 -5.06 -12.43
C ILE A 222 8.89 -5.35 -11.83
N TRP A 223 8.04 -6.09 -12.53
CA TRP A 223 6.83 -6.67 -11.97
C TRP A 223 6.63 -8.10 -12.50
N TRP A 224 5.83 -8.89 -11.79
CA TRP A 224 5.56 -10.27 -12.15
C TRP A 224 4.07 -10.60 -12.03
N LYS A 225 3.58 -11.44 -12.94
CA LYS A 225 2.26 -12.10 -12.84
C LYS A 225 2.52 -13.59 -12.68
N ALA A 226 2.18 -14.13 -11.52
CA ALA A 226 2.26 -15.56 -11.28
C ALA A 226 1.06 -16.24 -11.95
N ASP A 227 1.30 -17.32 -12.70
CA ASP A 227 0.25 -18.06 -13.40
C ASP A 227 -0.57 -18.84 -12.37
N GLY A 228 -1.87 -18.58 -12.27
CA GLY A 228 -2.80 -19.18 -11.32
C GLY A 228 -2.94 -20.70 -11.45
N LYS A 229 -2.32 -21.33 -12.45
CA LYS A 229 -2.14 -22.79 -12.51
C LYS A 229 -1.18 -23.32 -11.45
N GLU A 230 -0.33 -22.48 -10.88
CA GLU A 230 0.49 -22.85 -9.72
C GLU A 230 -0.42 -22.83 -8.47
N ALA A 231 -0.78 -24.01 -7.97
CA ALA A 231 -1.58 -24.10 -6.76
C ALA A 231 -0.78 -23.58 -5.55
N PHE A 232 -0.91 -22.29 -5.22
CA PHE A 232 -0.28 -21.64 -4.07
C PHE A 232 -0.78 -22.14 -2.70
N ASN A 233 -1.53 -23.26 -2.66
CA ASN A 233 -1.87 -23.98 -1.44
C ASN A 233 -0.63 -24.57 -0.74
N ALA A 234 0.50 -24.65 -1.44
CA ALA A 234 1.81 -24.97 -0.89
C ALA A 234 2.84 -23.92 -1.32
N ALA A 235 3.99 -23.91 -0.65
CA ALA A 235 5.13 -23.09 -1.02
C ALA A 235 5.60 -23.43 -2.44
N VAL A 236 5.53 -22.44 -3.34
CA VAL A 236 6.01 -22.52 -4.72
C VAL A 236 7.18 -21.56 -4.89
N GLU A 237 8.29 -22.08 -5.39
CA GLU A 237 9.41 -21.25 -5.84
C GLU A 237 9.07 -20.69 -7.23
N ILE A 238 8.96 -19.37 -7.34
CA ILE A 238 8.77 -18.71 -8.63
C ILE A 238 10.12 -18.33 -9.23
N LYS A 239 10.26 -18.52 -10.54
CA LYS A 239 11.46 -18.17 -11.31
C LYS A 239 11.54 -16.66 -11.58
N TRP A 240 11.49 -15.87 -10.53
CA TRP A 240 11.56 -14.41 -10.57
C TRP A 240 12.50 -13.90 -9.49
N ASN A 241 13.36 -12.96 -9.90
CA ASN A 241 14.28 -12.25 -9.01
C ASN A 241 13.98 -10.76 -9.06
N PRO A 242 13.95 -10.06 -7.92
CA PRO A 242 13.75 -8.63 -7.90
C PRO A 242 14.96 -7.92 -8.54
N PRO A 243 14.76 -6.94 -9.46
CA PRO A 243 15.87 -6.22 -10.09
C PRO A 243 16.64 -5.30 -9.13
N PHE A 244 16.05 -4.95 -7.99
CA PHE A 244 16.67 -4.14 -6.94
C PHE A 244 15.97 -4.37 -5.60
N PRO A 245 16.63 -4.06 -4.46
CA PRO A 245 15.98 -4.08 -3.16
C PRO A 245 14.82 -3.08 -3.12
N ALA A 246 13.63 -3.55 -2.74
CA ALA A 246 12.44 -2.73 -2.53
C ALA A 246 11.47 -3.47 -1.61
N ARG A 247 10.44 -2.77 -1.12
CA ARG A 247 9.31 -3.42 -0.47
C ARG A 247 8.41 -4.00 -1.55
N TRP A 248 8.63 -5.27 -1.87
CA TRP A 248 7.87 -6.01 -2.87
C TRP A 248 6.52 -6.47 -2.32
N ALA A 249 5.43 -6.14 -2.99
CA ALA A 249 4.08 -6.57 -2.64
C ALA A 249 3.64 -7.73 -3.53
N VAL A 250 2.95 -8.71 -2.95
CA VAL A 250 2.18 -9.76 -3.65
C VAL A 250 0.71 -9.54 -3.36
N ILE A 251 -0.13 -9.60 -4.38
CA ILE A 251 -1.57 -9.40 -4.24
C ILE A 251 -2.30 -10.69 -4.55
N TYR A 252 -3.10 -11.17 -3.60
CA TYR A 252 -4.02 -12.29 -3.77
C TYR A 252 -5.47 -11.81 -3.82
N LYS A 253 -6.38 -12.70 -4.20
CA LYS A 253 -7.82 -12.46 -4.12
C LYS A 253 -8.45 -13.47 -3.17
N LYS A 254 -9.22 -12.98 -2.21
CA LYS A 254 -9.93 -13.81 -1.23
C LYS A 254 -11.13 -14.47 -1.91
N GLU A 255 -11.25 -15.78 -1.78
CA GLU A 255 -12.51 -16.49 -2.04
C GLU A 255 -13.42 -16.37 -0.81
N THR A 256 -12.83 -16.46 0.39
CA THR A 256 -13.49 -16.20 1.68
C THR A 256 -12.56 -15.46 2.62
N GLY A 257 -13.10 -14.54 3.44
CA GLY A 257 -12.39 -13.89 4.55
C GLY A 257 -13.01 -14.22 5.90
N ILE A 258 -12.65 -13.47 6.95
CA ILE A 258 -13.30 -13.57 8.27
C ILE A 258 -14.75 -13.11 8.17
N PHE A 259 -14.96 -12.05 7.40
CA PHE A 259 -16.26 -11.46 7.16
C PHE A 259 -16.79 -11.86 5.77
N PRO A 260 -18.11 -12.07 5.62
CA PRO A 260 -18.73 -12.21 4.30
C PRO A 260 -18.39 -11.05 3.34
N GLU A 261 -18.25 -9.84 3.88
CA GLU A 261 -17.90 -8.61 3.15
C GLU A 261 -16.50 -8.68 2.52
N GLU A 262 -15.62 -9.57 2.99
CA GLU A 262 -14.28 -9.77 2.42
C GLU A 262 -14.27 -10.68 1.19
N LYS A 263 -15.37 -11.34 0.86
CA LYS A 263 -15.46 -12.25 -0.29
C LYS A 263 -15.14 -11.51 -1.60
N GLY A 264 -14.18 -12.05 -2.36
CA GLY A 264 -13.75 -11.51 -3.65
C GLY A 264 -12.85 -10.27 -3.54
N LEU A 265 -12.58 -9.77 -2.33
CA LEU A 265 -11.66 -8.64 -2.12
C LEU A 265 -10.20 -9.06 -2.30
N LEU A 266 -9.35 -8.08 -2.58
CA LEU A 266 -7.92 -8.29 -2.75
C LEU A 266 -7.18 -8.21 -1.40
N ASP A 267 -6.01 -8.84 -1.35
CA ASP A 267 -5.25 -9.04 -0.12
C ASP A 267 -3.75 -8.91 -0.39
N ARG A 268 -3.16 -7.79 0.00
CA ARG A 268 -1.74 -7.48 -0.21
C ARG A 268 -0.88 -8.06 0.89
N TRP A 269 0.20 -8.74 0.53
CA TRP A 269 1.26 -9.17 1.43
C TRP A 269 2.60 -8.62 0.95
N PHE A 270 3.57 -8.45 1.83
CA PHE A 270 4.92 -8.03 1.41
C PHE A 270 5.87 -9.21 1.46
N ILE A 271 6.76 -9.32 0.48
CA ILE A 271 7.77 -10.37 0.46
C ILE A 271 8.84 -10.03 1.51
N ILE A 272 9.04 -10.94 2.46
CA ILE A 272 9.98 -10.76 3.57
C ILE A 272 11.28 -11.52 3.31
N GLU A 273 12.42 -11.00 3.75
CA GLU A 273 13.65 -11.80 3.79
C GLU A 273 13.54 -12.82 4.93
N LYS A 274 13.58 -14.11 4.61
CA LYS A 274 13.56 -15.19 5.60
C LYS A 274 15.00 -15.54 5.96
N ASN A 275 15.53 -14.85 6.96
CA ASN A 275 16.85 -15.11 7.51
C ASN A 275 16.73 -15.52 9.00
N PRO A 276 17.12 -16.75 9.37
CA PRO A 276 16.99 -17.25 10.75
C PRO A 276 17.87 -16.50 11.75
N ASP A 277 18.96 -15.88 11.28
CA ASP A 277 19.93 -15.17 12.12
C ASP A 277 19.61 -13.68 12.27
N LYS A 278 18.68 -13.15 11.47
CA LYS A 278 18.27 -11.74 11.53
C LYS A 278 16.98 -11.59 12.31
N LYS A 279 16.89 -10.48 13.06
CA LYS A 279 15.65 -10.10 13.73
C LYS A 279 14.51 -9.92 12.70
N PRO A 280 13.25 -10.15 13.11
CA PRO A 280 12.07 -9.90 12.28
C PRO A 280 12.12 -8.54 11.59
N VAL A 281 11.62 -8.49 10.36
CA VAL A 281 11.70 -7.27 9.56
C VAL A 281 10.83 -6.17 10.17
N TYR A 282 11.43 -5.01 10.48
CA TYR A 282 10.81 -3.89 11.21
C TYR A 282 9.45 -3.45 10.63
N TYR A 283 9.26 -3.53 9.30
CA TYR A 283 7.99 -3.14 8.69
C TYR A 283 6.83 -4.10 8.99
N LEU A 284 7.08 -5.38 9.30
CA LEU A 284 6.00 -6.30 9.71
C LEU A 284 5.38 -5.85 11.04
N ILE A 285 6.22 -5.37 11.95
CA ILE A 285 5.78 -4.78 13.21
C ILE A 285 4.94 -3.53 12.94
N GLN A 286 5.32 -2.68 11.97
CA GLN A 286 4.49 -1.55 11.55
C GLN A 286 3.15 -1.98 10.93
N MET A 287 3.07 -3.21 10.42
CA MET A 287 1.84 -3.83 9.93
C MET A 287 1.01 -4.54 11.01
N GLY A 288 1.43 -4.50 12.28
CA GLY A 288 0.78 -5.28 13.34
C GLY A 288 0.89 -6.79 13.13
N VAL A 289 1.91 -7.24 12.41
CA VAL A 289 2.20 -8.63 12.10
C VAL A 289 3.47 -9.05 12.84
N GLY A 290 3.35 -9.97 13.79
CA GLY A 290 4.46 -10.51 14.58
C GLY A 290 4.92 -11.87 14.06
N LEU A 291 6.18 -11.97 13.60
CA LEU A 291 6.81 -13.26 13.31
C LEU A 291 7.16 -13.96 14.62
N ILE A 292 6.42 -15.02 14.95
CA ILE A 292 6.70 -15.86 16.13
C ILE A 292 7.92 -16.74 15.89
N ASN A 293 7.99 -17.36 14.71
CA ASN A 293 9.13 -18.20 14.33
C ASN A 293 9.51 -17.91 12.87
N PRO A 294 10.58 -17.11 12.64
CA PRO A 294 11.04 -16.77 11.29
C PRO A 294 11.39 -17.98 10.42
N ALA A 295 11.95 -19.04 11.00
CA ALA A 295 12.36 -20.24 10.25
C ALA A 295 11.16 -21.02 9.68
N THR A 296 10.02 -21.00 10.36
CA THR A 296 8.78 -21.65 9.87
C THR A 296 7.83 -20.69 9.18
N GLY A 297 8.04 -19.37 9.31
CA GLY A 297 7.07 -18.36 8.90
C GLY A 297 5.83 -18.30 9.80
N ASN A 298 5.84 -18.98 10.95
CA ASN A 298 4.74 -18.91 11.92
C ASN A 298 4.63 -17.49 12.44
N THR A 299 3.44 -16.93 12.26
CA THR A 299 3.16 -15.51 12.42
C THR A 299 1.87 -15.35 13.21
N TRP A 300 1.74 -14.22 13.89
CA TRP A 300 0.51 -13.81 14.53
C TRP A 300 0.16 -12.37 14.16
N ALA A 301 -1.12 -12.09 13.98
CA ALA A 301 -1.62 -10.74 13.86
C ALA A 301 -2.95 -10.62 14.61
N ALA A 302 -3.21 -9.44 15.17
CA ALA A 302 -4.46 -9.16 15.85
C ALA A 302 -5.65 -9.33 14.89
N GLY A 303 -6.73 -9.95 15.38
CA GLY A 303 -7.91 -10.33 14.57
C GLY A 303 -7.72 -11.56 13.68
N LEU A 304 -6.50 -11.79 13.16
CA LEU A 304 -6.18 -12.91 12.27
C LEU A 304 -5.69 -14.16 13.01
N GLY A 305 -5.20 -14.01 14.24
CA GLY A 305 -4.64 -15.12 15.02
C GLY A 305 -3.32 -15.63 14.46
N ASN A 306 -3.02 -16.91 14.69
CA ASN A 306 -1.79 -17.55 14.20
C ASN A 306 -1.97 -18.03 12.75
N PHE A 307 -0.96 -17.79 11.91
CA PHE A 307 -0.93 -18.23 10.52
C PHE A 307 0.49 -18.44 10.00
N THR A 308 0.62 -19.09 8.84
CA THR A 308 1.90 -19.19 8.11
C THR A 308 2.02 -18.04 7.13
N TYR A 309 3.12 -17.29 7.18
CA TYR A 309 3.37 -16.13 6.32
C TYR A 309 3.45 -16.54 4.85
N SER A 310 2.88 -15.72 3.96
CA SER A 310 2.59 -16.11 2.58
C SER A 310 3.76 -16.02 1.59
N CYS A 311 4.71 -15.11 1.78
CA CYS A 311 5.71 -14.86 0.75
C CYS A 311 7.05 -14.43 1.35
N ASN A 312 8.15 -14.97 0.82
CA ASN A 312 9.48 -14.67 1.30
C ASN A 312 10.59 -14.83 0.25
N PHE A 313 11.69 -14.13 0.48
CA PHE A 313 12.98 -14.42 -0.13
C PHE A 313 13.75 -15.40 0.78
N MET A 314 14.19 -16.52 0.23
CA MET A 314 14.96 -17.54 0.95
C MET A 314 16.12 -18.01 0.07
N ASN A 315 17.36 -17.76 0.50
CA ASN A 315 18.57 -18.14 -0.22
C ASN A 315 18.59 -17.63 -1.68
N GLY A 316 18.18 -16.37 -1.89
CA GLY A 316 18.12 -15.75 -3.22
C GLY A 316 16.98 -16.24 -4.11
N ARG A 317 16.04 -17.03 -3.57
CA ARG A 317 14.86 -17.52 -4.29
C ARG A 317 13.61 -16.85 -3.76
N THR A 318 12.65 -16.58 -4.63
CA THR A 318 11.34 -16.06 -4.24
C THR A 318 10.36 -17.22 -4.06
N VAL A 319 9.78 -17.34 -2.86
CA VAL A 319 8.79 -18.36 -2.52
C VAL A 319 7.47 -17.69 -2.18
N ILE A 320 6.39 -18.18 -2.79
CA ILE A 320 5.03 -17.71 -2.52
C ILE A 320 4.09 -18.89 -2.19
N GLU A 321 3.18 -18.66 -1.27
CA GLU A 321 2.04 -19.50 -0.91
C GLU A 321 0.88 -18.61 -0.41
N TYR A 322 -0.32 -19.15 -0.36
CA TYR A 322 -1.41 -18.53 0.38
C TYR A 322 -1.13 -18.59 1.88
N PRO A 323 -1.43 -17.51 2.63
CA PRO A 323 -1.31 -17.56 4.08
C PRO A 323 -2.29 -18.60 4.65
N LYS A 324 -1.78 -19.41 5.57
CA LYS A 324 -2.54 -20.52 6.18
C LYS A 324 -2.90 -20.19 7.61
N PHE A 325 -4.15 -19.81 7.83
CA PHE A 325 -4.66 -19.42 9.15
C PHE A 325 -5.08 -20.64 9.96
N ARG A 326 -4.74 -20.64 11.25
CA ARG A 326 -5.11 -21.72 12.18
C ARG A 326 -6.49 -21.52 12.79
N SER A 327 -7.02 -20.30 12.78
CA SER A 327 -8.31 -19.94 13.35
C SER A 327 -9.45 -20.07 12.34
N TYR A 328 -10.65 -20.35 12.87
CA TYR A 328 -11.91 -20.38 12.13
C TYR A 328 -12.61 -19.01 12.21
N PRO A 329 -13.27 -18.52 11.14
CA PRO A 329 -13.40 -19.14 9.81
C PRO A 329 -12.09 -19.09 9.01
N ALA A 330 -11.87 -20.09 8.16
CA ALA A 330 -10.67 -20.17 7.34
C ALA A 330 -10.73 -19.17 6.17
N TYR A 331 -9.69 -18.35 6.04
CA TYR A 331 -9.44 -17.65 4.78
C TYR A 331 -9.20 -18.68 3.68
N SER A 332 -9.75 -18.41 2.51
CA SER A 332 -9.39 -19.12 1.30
C SER A 332 -9.19 -18.11 0.18
N TYR A 333 -8.41 -18.51 -0.82
CA TYR A 333 -8.01 -17.65 -1.92
C TYR A 333 -8.49 -18.22 -3.25
N ASP A 334 -8.86 -17.32 -4.15
CA ASP A 334 -9.32 -17.65 -5.49
C ASP A 334 -8.16 -18.21 -6.30
N SER A 335 -8.12 -19.53 -6.45
CA SER A 335 -7.09 -20.24 -7.24
C SER A 335 -7.05 -19.84 -8.71
N LYS A 336 -8.10 -19.18 -9.24
CA LYS A 336 -8.13 -18.70 -10.63
C LYS A 336 -7.61 -17.27 -10.77
N PHE A 337 -7.37 -16.59 -9.65
CA PHE A 337 -6.78 -15.26 -9.67
C PHE A 337 -5.26 -15.37 -9.78
N ASP A 338 -4.71 -14.81 -10.85
CA ASP A 338 -3.28 -14.70 -11.05
C ASP A 338 -2.69 -13.64 -10.09
N PRO A 339 -1.80 -14.00 -9.14
CA PRO A 339 -1.20 -13.01 -8.24
C PRO A 339 -0.25 -12.06 -8.97
N VAL A 340 -0.23 -10.80 -8.55
CA VAL A 340 0.71 -9.78 -9.06
C VAL A 340 1.77 -9.48 -8.02
N ILE A 341 3.02 -9.37 -8.46
CA ILE A 341 4.15 -8.89 -7.68
C ILE A 341 4.68 -7.59 -8.26
N TYR A 342 4.85 -6.56 -7.44
CA TYR A 342 5.39 -5.27 -7.87
C TYR A 342 6.07 -4.51 -6.71
N PRO A 343 6.94 -3.52 -6.99
CA PRO A 343 7.63 -2.78 -5.94
C PRO A 343 6.69 -1.68 -5.42
N PHE A 344 6.24 -1.85 -4.19
CA PHE A 344 5.28 -0.95 -3.55
C PHE A 344 5.97 0.32 -3.03
N ASP A 345 7.09 0.15 -2.33
CA ASP A 345 7.83 1.25 -1.70
C ASP A 345 9.32 0.96 -1.69
N ARG A 346 10.14 2.00 -1.44
CA ARG A 346 11.58 1.85 -1.32
C ARG A 346 11.97 1.26 0.04
N MET A 347 13.13 0.65 0.07
CA MET A 347 13.87 0.27 1.27
C MET A 347 15.13 1.16 1.42
N PRO A 348 15.78 1.17 2.60
CA PRO A 348 17.06 1.85 2.77
C PRO A 348 18.12 1.43 1.74
N GLU A 349 18.10 0.16 1.34
CA GLU A 349 19.01 -0.44 0.37
C GLU A 349 18.60 -0.19 -1.10
N THR A 350 17.42 0.39 -1.35
CA THR A 350 17.02 0.77 -2.71
C THR A 350 17.98 1.84 -3.23
N PRO A 351 18.60 1.65 -4.40
CA PRO A 351 19.51 2.64 -4.99
C PRO A 351 18.88 4.04 -5.01
N ALA A 352 19.64 5.06 -4.59
CA ALA A 352 19.15 6.44 -4.47
C ALA A 352 18.59 7.01 -5.78
N GLY A 353 19.09 6.51 -6.91
CA GLY A 353 18.60 6.85 -8.23
C GLY A 353 17.17 6.38 -8.50
N ILE A 354 16.66 5.33 -7.86
CA ILE A 354 15.35 4.74 -8.18
C ILE A 354 14.23 5.45 -7.40
N LYS A 355 13.34 6.13 -8.12
CA LYS A 355 12.13 6.76 -7.53
C LYS A 355 10.89 5.91 -7.81
N LEU A 356 10.46 5.12 -6.83
CA LEU A 356 9.21 4.34 -6.91
C LEU A 356 7.97 5.25 -6.75
N PRO A 357 6.78 4.83 -7.24
CA PRO A 357 5.58 5.67 -7.25
C PRO A 357 5.21 6.30 -5.89
N LEU A 358 5.20 5.53 -4.80
CA LEU A 358 4.88 6.07 -3.48
C LEU A 358 5.92 7.09 -2.97
N THR A 359 7.22 6.86 -3.26
CA THR A 359 8.29 7.82 -2.98
C THR A 359 8.15 9.08 -3.84
N ALA A 360 7.73 8.92 -5.10
CA ALA A 360 7.49 10.03 -6.01
C ALA A 360 6.30 10.91 -5.55
N VAL A 361 5.25 10.32 -4.97
CA VAL A 361 4.16 11.10 -4.33
C VAL A 361 4.73 12.03 -3.26
N LYS A 362 5.56 11.51 -2.36
CA LYS A 362 6.21 12.35 -1.33
C LYS A 362 7.06 13.47 -1.94
N ASN A 363 7.93 13.11 -2.88
CA ASN A 363 8.93 14.04 -3.42
C ASN A 363 8.32 15.08 -4.37
N LEU A 364 7.28 14.74 -5.12
CA LEU A 364 6.71 15.59 -6.18
C LEU A 364 5.41 16.27 -5.75
N LEU A 365 4.58 15.61 -4.94
CA LEU A 365 3.29 16.15 -4.47
C LEU A 365 3.36 16.72 -3.04
N GLY A 366 4.47 16.47 -2.33
CA GLY A 366 4.76 16.98 -1.00
C GLY A 366 4.30 16.09 0.15
N ASP A 367 4.83 16.40 1.35
CA ASP A 367 4.57 15.64 2.58
C ASP A 367 3.10 15.65 2.99
N ASP A 368 2.36 16.74 2.73
CA ASP A 368 0.92 16.80 3.03
C ASP A 368 0.15 15.71 2.26
N THR A 369 0.28 15.69 0.93
CA THR A 369 -0.34 14.68 0.06
C THR A 369 0.07 13.28 0.46
N TYR A 370 1.37 13.04 0.66
CA TYR A 370 1.88 11.74 1.11
C TYR A 370 1.28 11.31 2.45
N SER A 371 1.18 12.23 3.41
CA SER A 371 0.64 11.93 4.73
C SER A 371 -0.85 11.59 4.66
N ARG A 372 -1.60 12.12 3.69
CA ARG A 372 -3.05 11.89 3.54
C ARG A 372 -3.37 10.47 3.05
N ILE A 373 -2.45 9.84 2.32
CA ILE A 373 -2.61 8.48 1.78
C ILE A 373 -1.79 7.41 2.51
N THR A 374 -1.11 7.75 3.60
CA THR A 374 -0.31 6.80 4.39
C THR A 374 -0.79 6.72 5.81
N CYS A 375 -0.68 5.54 6.42
CA CYS A 375 -0.91 5.38 7.84
C CYS A 375 0.13 6.16 8.65
N VAL A 376 -0.32 6.74 9.75
CA VAL A 376 0.54 7.43 10.73
C VAL A 376 0.38 6.74 12.09
N PRO A 377 1.46 6.66 12.89
CA PRO A 377 1.35 6.18 14.26
C PRO A 377 0.31 6.98 15.05
N SER A 378 -0.57 6.29 15.75
CA SER A 378 -1.55 6.92 16.63
C SER A 378 -0.84 7.59 17.80
N LYS A 379 -1.18 8.85 18.09
CA LYS A 379 -0.68 9.57 19.27
C LYS A 379 -1.10 8.90 20.60
N ASN A 380 -2.12 8.04 20.53
CA ASN A 380 -2.62 7.30 21.68
C ASN A 380 -1.88 5.96 21.86
N ASP A 381 -1.09 5.47 20.90
CA ASP A 381 -0.36 4.20 21.01
C ASP A 381 0.69 4.28 22.13
N LYS A 382 0.38 3.68 23.28
CA LYS A 382 1.14 3.85 24.53
C LYS A 382 1.16 2.54 25.31
N GLY A 383 2.19 2.36 26.11
CA GLY A 383 2.30 1.24 27.03
C GLY A 383 2.90 -0.02 26.39
N ARG A 384 2.99 -1.09 27.19
CA ARG A 384 3.49 -2.41 26.78
C ARG A 384 2.33 -3.38 26.66
N ALA A 385 2.39 -4.24 25.64
CA ALA A 385 1.40 -5.29 25.45
C ALA A 385 1.34 -6.23 26.68
N THR A 386 0.11 -6.66 27.02
CA THR A 386 -0.17 -7.46 28.23
C THR A 386 0.61 -8.78 28.29
N CYS A 387 0.83 -9.44 27.14
CA CYS A 387 1.54 -10.71 27.07
C CYS A 387 3.01 -10.59 27.49
N GLY A 388 3.74 -9.62 26.95
CA GLY A 388 5.15 -9.41 27.27
C GLY A 388 5.37 -8.95 28.70
N ALA A 389 4.52 -8.04 29.19
CA ALA A 389 4.62 -7.51 30.55
C ALA A 389 4.32 -8.59 31.62
N THR A 390 3.23 -9.35 31.46
CA THR A 390 2.89 -10.42 32.41
C THR A 390 3.93 -11.53 32.43
N ALA A 391 4.49 -11.93 31.28
CA ALA A 391 5.56 -12.93 31.23
C ALA A 391 6.82 -12.47 31.98
N ASN A 392 7.17 -11.18 31.90
CA ASN A 392 8.28 -10.62 32.65
C ASN A 392 8.02 -10.61 34.17
N ILE A 393 6.80 -10.27 34.59
CA ILE A 393 6.41 -10.27 36.00
C ILE A 393 6.38 -11.69 36.55
N GLU A 394 5.75 -12.64 35.85
CA GLU A 394 5.67 -14.05 36.25
C GLU A 394 7.08 -14.65 36.43
N LYS A 395 8.04 -14.26 35.59
CA LYS A 395 9.44 -14.69 35.73
C LYS A 395 10.13 -14.15 37.00
N ILE A 396 9.74 -12.98 37.48
CA ILE A 396 10.27 -12.40 38.73
C ILE A 396 9.73 -13.19 39.93
N PHE A 397 8.41 -13.46 39.96
CA PHE A 397 7.78 -14.28 41.00
C PHE A 397 8.32 -15.71 41.02
N TYR A 398 8.53 -16.33 39.85
CA TYR A 398 9.15 -17.67 39.74
C TYR A 398 10.53 -17.77 40.39
N LYS A 399 11.24 -16.64 40.48
CA LYS A 399 12.57 -16.57 41.12
C LYS A 399 12.51 -16.06 42.57
N SER A 400 11.33 -15.77 43.10
CA SER A 400 11.14 -15.11 44.39
C SER A 400 11.91 -13.78 44.51
N GLU A 401 12.00 -13.03 43.41
CA GLU A 401 12.70 -11.74 43.33
C GLU A 401 11.74 -10.54 43.49
N GLU A 402 10.46 -10.75 43.78
CA GLU A 402 9.41 -9.72 43.66
C GLU A 402 9.58 -8.54 44.63
N LYS A 403 10.07 -8.78 45.86
CA LYS A 403 10.38 -7.70 46.81
C LYS A 403 11.55 -6.83 46.32
N MET A 404 12.58 -7.46 45.74
CA MET A 404 13.76 -6.77 45.20
C MET A 404 13.43 -6.00 43.91
N GLU A 405 12.64 -6.60 43.02
CA GLU A 405 12.30 -6.06 41.70
C GLU A 405 10.96 -5.28 41.70
N ARG A 406 10.44 -4.86 42.85
CA ARG A 406 9.15 -4.15 42.99
C ARG A 406 8.95 -3.04 41.96
N ASN A 407 9.94 -2.15 41.82
CA ASN A 407 9.85 -1.01 40.91
C ASN A 407 9.61 -1.44 39.46
N LYS A 408 10.25 -2.53 39.04
CA LYS A 408 10.10 -3.09 37.71
C LYS A 408 8.74 -3.76 37.52
N ILE A 409 8.22 -4.44 38.54
CA ILE A 409 6.84 -4.97 38.52
C ILE A 409 5.86 -3.81 38.35
N THR A 410 5.96 -2.77 39.19
CA THR A 410 5.10 -1.58 39.14
C THR A 410 5.20 -0.85 37.79
N GLU A 411 6.41 -0.71 37.23
CA GLU A 411 6.58 -0.12 35.89
C GLU A 411 5.86 -0.93 34.81
N ASN A 412 5.98 -2.26 34.83
CA ASN A 412 5.29 -3.12 33.87
C ASN A 412 3.78 -3.05 34.03
N VAL A 413 3.27 -3.07 35.27
CA VAL A 413 1.84 -2.92 35.59
C VAL A 413 1.30 -1.58 35.06
N ASN A 414 1.94 -0.46 35.40
CA ASN A 414 1.55 0.86 34.93
C ASN A 414 1.58 0.96 33.40
N SER A 415 2.61 0.36 32.78
CA SER A 415 2.74 0.33 31.32
C SER A 415 1.61 -0.48 30.66
N THR A 416 1.17 -1.59 31.27
CA THR A 416 0.03 -2.37 30.75
C THR A 416 -1.31 -1.67 30.94
N ASP A 417 -1.50 -0.96 32.04
CA ASP A 417 -2.71 -0.17 32.28
C ASP A 417 -2.86 0.91 31.20
N LEU A 418 -1.76 1.60 30.86
CA LEU A 418 -1.73 2.57 29.75
C LEU A 418 -2.06 1.94 28.40
N PHE A 419 -1.54 0.73 28.15
CA PHE A 419 -1.83 -0.02 26.92
C PHE A 419 -3.32 -0.37 26.81
N VAL A 420 -3.91 -0.94 27.86
CA VAL A 420 -5.33 -1.30 27.87
C VAL A 420 -6.23 -0.08 27.73
N CYS A 421 -5.91 1.03 28.40
CA CYS A 421 -6.63 2.30 28.22
C CYS A 421 -6.53 2.80 26.77
N SER A 422 -5.35 2.72 26.15
CA SER A 422 -5.12 3.12 24.76
C SER A 422 -5.96 2.28 23.79
N MET A 423 -5.89 0.95 23.91
CA MET A 423 -6.64 0.03 23.05
C MET A 423 -8.14 0.25 23.20
N ARG A 424 -8.61 0.39 24.45
CA ARG A 424 -10.02 0.67 24.74
C ARG A 424 -10.48 1.95 24.06
N LYS A 425 -9.73 3.05 24.22
CA LYS A 425 -10.03 4.33 23.56
C LYS A 425 -10.10 4.18 22.05
N ARG A 426 -9.14 3.46 21.45
CA ARG A 426 -9.10 3.25 20.01
C ARG A 426 -10.30 2.44 19.49
N ILE A 427 -10.73 1.42 20.22
CA ILE A 427 -11.95 0.68 19.91
C ILE A 427 -13.18 1.60 19.96
N GLU A 428 -13.29 2.48 20.95
CA GLU A 428 -14.39 3.45 21.03
C GLU A 428 -14.37 4.47 19.88
N GLU A 429 -13.19 4.88 19.40
CA GLU A 429 -13.05 5.74 18.20
C GLU A 429 -13.66 5.06 16.95
N TYR A 430 -13.43 3.75 16.76
CA TYR A 430 -14.07 2.99 15.68
C TYR A 430 -15.61 2.92 15.85
N MET A 431 -16.10 2.75 17.07
CA MET A 431 -17.54 2.69 17.34
C MET A 431 -18.25 4.04 17.17
N GLU A 432 -17.59 5.14 17.57
CA GLU A 432 -18.06 6.50 17.29
C GLU A 432 -18.10 6.78 15.78
N TRP A 433 -17.01 6.45 15.09
CA TRP A 433 -16.96 6.55 13.63
C TRP A 433 -18.11 5.76 12.98
N ASN A 434 -18.35 4.52 13.43
CA ASN A 434 -19.42 3.67 12.89
C ASN A 434 -20.80 4.32 13.03
N ARG A 435 -21.13 4.87 14.21
CA ARG A 435 -22.41 5.56 14.48
C ARG A 435 -22.57 6.80 13.60
N ARG A 436 -21.55 7.66 13.55
CA ARG A 436 -21.56 8.87 12.73
C ARG A 436 -21.70 8.54 11.25
N PHE A 437 -20.99 7.54 10.78
CA PHE A 437 -20.98 7.17 9.37
C PHE A 437 -22.27 6.50 8.91
N ASP A 438 -22.91 5.68 9.75
CA ASP A 438 -24.26 5.14 9.50
C ASP A 438 -25.27 6.29 9.29
N ALA A 439 -25.19 7.36 10.09
CA ALA A 439 -26.03 8.55 9.91
C ALA A 439 -25.74 9.29 8.59
N VAL A 440 -24.47 9.38 8.18
CA VAL A 440 -24.08 9.95 6.87
C VAL A 440 -24.70 9.14 5.73
N LEU A 441 -24.62 7.81 5.77
CA LEU A 441 -25.21 6.95 4.73
C LEU A 441 -26.74 7.11 4.64
N VAL A 442 -27.43 7.23 5.77
CA VAL A 442 -28.89 7.51 5.81
C VAL A 442 -29.23 8.87 5.20
N SER A 443 -28.39 9.88 5.43
CA SER A 443 -28.55 11.20 4.82
C SER A 443 -28.37 11.14 3.29
N GLU A 444 -27.32 10.48 2.81
CA GLU A 444 -27.08 10.31 1.37
C GLU A 444 -28.24 9.57 0.67
N GLU A 445 -28.74 8.48 1.27
CA GLU A 445 -29.90 7.73 0.77
C GLU A 445 -31.20 8.57 0.76
N SER A 446 -31.34 9.51 1.69
CA SER A 446 -32.51 10.40 1.72
C SER A 446 -32.47 11.43 0.60
N ASN A 447 -31.26 11.88 0.24
CA ASN A 447 -31.05 12.82 -0.87
C ASN A 447 -31.11 12.15 -2.24
N ASN A 448 -30.85 10.83 -2.32
CA ASN A 448 -30.91 10.09 -3.57
C ASN A 448 -31.33 8.63 -3.35
N LYS A 449 -32.53 8.27 -3.83
CA LYS A 449 -33.06 6.90 -3.70
C LYS A 449 -32.41 5.89 -4.64
N ASN A 450 -31.70 6.32 -5.68
CA ASN A 450 -31.05 5.41 -6.63
C ASN A 450 -29.83 4.69 -6.02
N ILE A 451 -29.31 5.17 -4.90
CA ILE A 451 -28.18 4.55 -4.18
C ILE A 451 -28.61 3.66 -3.00
N SER A 452 -29.92 3.46 -2.78
CA SER A 452 -30.47 2.73 -1.63
C SER A 452 -29.90 1.32 -1.47
N ASP A 453 -29.78 0.53 -2.55
CA ASP A 453 -29.26 -0.84 -2.47
C ASP A 453 -27.80 -0.86 -2.01
N THR A 454 -26.97 0.04 -2.55
CA THR A 454 -25.57 0.18 -2.16
C THR A 454 -25.44 0.66 -0.72
N VAL A 455 -26.25 1.65 -0.31
CA VAL A 455 -26.28 2.11 1.09
C VAL A 455 -26.67 0.96 2.02
N CYS A 456 -27.70 0.18 1.68
CA CYS A 456 -28.12 -0.98 2.45
C CYS A 456 -26.99 -2.01 2.58
N ASP A 457 -26.24 -2.30 1.51
CA ASP A 457 -25.08 -3.19 1.52
C ASP A 457 -24.01 -2.72 2.51
N PHE A 458 -23.58 -1.46 2.44
CA PHE A 458 -22.58 -0.91 3.36
C PHE A 458 -23.06 -0.88 4.81
N ARG A 459 -24.34 -0.59 5.06
CA ARG A 459 -24.92 -0.59 6.42
C ARG A 459 -24.98 -1.98 7.05
N LYS A 460 -25.02 -3.06 6.26
CA LYS A 460 -24.86 -4.43 6.78
C LYS A 460 -23.46 -4.63 7.38
N GLY A 461 -22.41 -4.21 6.67
CA GLY A 461 -21.03 -4.23 7.18
C GLY A 461 -20.86 -3.40 8.45
N LEU A 462 -21.46 -2.20 8.50
CA LEU A 462 -21.46 -1.37 9.72
C LEU A 462 -22.16 -2.07 10.89
N SER A 463 -23.26 -2.78 10.63
CA SER A 463 -23.96 -3.57 11.65
C SER A 463 -23.10 -4.73 12.16
N GLY A 464 -22.31 -5.36 11.29
CA GLY A 464 -21.32 -6.38 11.66
C GLY A 464 -20.35 -5.89 12.74
N THR A 465 -19.84 -4.65 12.64
CA THR A 465 -18.96 -4.08 13.68
C THR A 465 -19.64 -3.94 15.04
N LYS A 466 -20.93 -3.57 15.07
CA LYS A 466 -21.72 -3.44 16.31
C LYS A 466 -21.85 -4.80 17.00
N TRP A 467 -22.11 -5.86 16.23
CA TRP A 467 -22.18 -7.23 16.74
C TRP A 467 -20.83 -7.73 17.28
N LEU A 468 -19.73 -7.46 16.56
CA LEU A 468 -18.38 -7.81 17.02
C LEU A 468 -18.03 -7.14 18.35
N TYR A 469 -18.33 -5.85 18.47
CA TYR A 469 -18.12 -5.10 19.70
C TYR A 469 -18.97 -5.66 20.85
N ALA A 470 -20.26 -5.89 20.62
CA ALA A 470 -21.18 -6.47 21.61
C ALA A 470 -20.74 -7.88 22.07
N GLY A 471 -20.19 -8.71 21.17
CA GLY A 471 -19.65 -10.02 21.51
C GLY A 471 -18.32 -9.99 22.28
N SER A 472 -17.60 -8.86 22.22
CA SER A 472 -16.26 -8.72 22.81
C SER A 472 -16.26 -7.97 24.13
N ILE A 473 -17.20 -7.03 24.34
CA ILE A 473 -17.21 -6.10 25.47
C ILE A 473 -17.12 -6.77 26.84
N LYS A 474 -17.84 -7.89 27.03
CA LYS A 474 -17.85 -8.64 28.30
C LYS A 474 -16.47 -9.20 28.66
N ARG A 475 -15.68 -9.60 27.65
CA ARG A 475 -14.32 -10.15 27.82
C ARG A 475 -13.25 -9.07 27.88
N MET A 476 -13.43 -7.97 27.16
CA MET A 476 -12.54 -6.81 27.21
C MET A 476 -12.55 -6.11 28.58
N LYS A 477 -13.64 -6.25 29.35
CA LYS A 477 -13.83 -5.57 30.65
C LYS A 477 -13.68 -4.05 30.53
N THR A 478 -13.78 -3.35 31.65
CA THR A 478 -13.50 -1.91 31.70
C THR A 478 -12.05 -1.67 32.10
N PRO A 479 -11.46 -0.51 31.74
CA PRO A 479 -10.13 -0.14 32.21
C PRO A 479 -9.98 -0.15 33.74
N GLU A 480 -11.03 0.23 34.48
CA GLU A 480 -11.03 0.26 35.95
C GLU A 480 -10.96 -1.16 36.52
N TYR A 481 -11.70 -2.11 35.93
CA TYR A 481 -11.59 -3.52 36.30
C TYR A 481 -10.19 -4.06 36.03
N PHE A 482 -9.60 -3.70 34.89
CA PHE A 482 -8.23 -4.10 34.56
C PHE A 482 -7.21 -3.54 35.54
N SER A 483 -7.29 -2.25 35.87
CA SER A 483 -6.38 -1.60 36.83
C SER A 483 -6.52 -2.18 38.24
N ALA A 484 -7.74 -2.47 38.69
CA ALA A 484 -7.96 -3.16 39.96
C ALA A 484 -7.38 -4.59 39.96
N LEU A 485 -7.38 -5.27 38.82
CA LEU A 485 -6.78 -6.60 38.66
C LEU A 485 -5.24 -6.52 38.63
N SER A 486 -4.66 -5.54 37.94
CA SER A 486 -3.22 -5.36 37.86
C SER A 486 -2.62 -4.90 39.19
N GLN A 487 -3.34 -4.08 39.97
CA GLN A 487 -2.93 -3.67 41.31
C GLN A 487 -2.78 -4.86 42.28
N LYS A 488 -3.56 -5.93 42.11
CA LYS A 488 -3.41 -7.16 42.92
C LYS A 488 -2.04 -7.81 42.76
N ILE A 489 -1.37 -7.64 41.62
CA ILE A 489 0.02 -8.11 41.44
C ILE A 489 0.97 -7.34 42.36
N VAL A 490 0.77 -6.02 42.48
CA VAL A 490 1.61 -5.17 43.34
C VAL A 490 1.35 -5.49 44.81
N GLU A 491 0.10 -5.71 45.19
CA GLU A 491 -0.28 -6.12 46.55
C GLU A 491 0.31 -7.48 46.93
N LEU A 492 0.42 -8.41 45.97
CA LEU A 492 0.97 -9.75 46.17
C LEU A 492 2.44 -9.75 46.63
N ILE A 493 3.20 -8.70 46.31
CA ILE A 493 4.60 -8.53 46.73
C ILE A 493 4.73 -8.51 48.26
N ASP A 494 3.74 -7.90 48.93
CA ASP A 494 3.72 -7.69 50.38
C ASP A 494 2.92 -8.75 51.15
N GLN A 495 2.33 -9.73 50.45
CA GLN A 495 1.60 -10.80 51.11
C GLN A 495 2.58 -11.76 51.80
N GLU A 496 2.34 -12.00 53.09
CA GLU A 496 3.10 -12.95 53.90
C GLU A 496 2.53 -14.36 53.72
N THR A 497 2.67 -14.87 52.50
CA THR A 497 2.31 -16.24 52.07
C THR A 497 3.52 -16.93 51.46
N ASP A 498 3.41 -18.25 51.28
CA ASP A 498 4.46 -19.04 50.66
C ASP A 498 4.73 -18.61 49.19
N GLU A 499 6.00 -18.70 48.79
CA GLU A 499 6.49 -18.22 47.49
C GLU A 499 5.83 -18.96 46.30
N GLU A 500 5.59 -20.28 46.42
CA GLU A 500 4.91 -21.06 45.38
C GLU A 500 3.45 -20.59 45.22
N GLN A 501 2.80 -20.24 46.33
CA GLN A 501 1.43 -19.72 46.31
C GLN A 501 1.36 -18.35 45.63
N LYS A 502 2.33 -17.46 45.90
CA LYS A 502 2.42 -16.16 45.20
C LYS A 502 2.64 -16.36 43.72
N GLU A 503 3.54 -17.25 43.33
CA GLU A 503 3.79 -17.52 41.92
C GLU A 503 2.51 -17.97 41.19
N GLU A 504 1.76 -18.92 41.76
CA GLU A 504 0.52 -19.40 41.14
C GLU A 504 -0.58 -18.33 41.10
N GLN A 505 -0.69 -17.52 42.15
CA GLN A 505 -1.61 -16.37 42.14
C GLN A 505 -1.22 -15.34 41.07
N CYS A 506 0.08 -15.02 40.94
CA CYS A 506 0.60 -14.15 39.90
C CYS A 506 0.27 -14.70 38.51
N LYS A 507 0.50 -16.00 38.25
CA LYS A 507 0.16 -16.65 36.98
C LYS A 507 -1.33 -16.60 36.68
N LYS A 508 -2.19 -16.77 37.70
CA LYS A 508 -3.64 -16.67 37.55
C LYS A 508 -4.05 -15.25 37.15
N ILE A 509 -3.58 -14.24 37.87
CA ILE A 509 -3.85 -12.82 37.55
C ILE A 509 -3.29 -12.47 36.16
N GLY A 510 -2.08 -12.92 35.84
CA GLY A 510 -1.45 -12.74 34.53
C GLY A 510 -2.25 -13.34 33.38
N ARG A 511 -2.84 -14.53 33.57
CA ARG A 511 -3.78 -15.14 32.60
C ARG A 511 -5.04 -14.29 32.40
N ASP A 512 -5.62 -13.76 33.46
CA ASP A 512 -6.82 -12.91 33.37
C ASP A 512 -6.51 -11.59 32.64
N ILE A 513 -5.37 -10.96 32.95
CA ILE A 513 -4.86 -9.76 32.26
C ILE A 513 -4.65 -10.03 30.76
N ARG A 514 -3.98 -11.14 30.41
CA ARG A 514 -3.76 -11.53 29.00
C ARG A 514 -5.07 -11.82 28.28
N THR A 515 -6.07 -12.38 28.96
CA THR A 515 -7.39 -12.64 28.37
C THR A 515 -8.11 -11.34 28.02
N ILE A 516 -8.02 -10.33 28.89
CA ILE A 516 -8.55 -8.99 28.63
C ILE A 516 -7.82 -8.35 27.45
N GLY A 517 -6.48 -8.29 27.51
CA GLY A 517 -5.66 -7.67 26.46
C GLY A 517 -5.85 -8.34 25.10
N GLY A 518 -5.79 -9.68 25.04
CA GLY A 518 -6.02 -10.44 23.80
C GLY A 518 -7.43 -10.27 23.22
N SER A 519 -8.44 -10.05 24.08
CA SER A 519 -9.80 -9.71 23.62
C SER A 519 -9.86 -8.32 22.98
N GLN A 520 -9.12 -7.35 23.54
CA GLN A 520 -9.04 -5.99 22.97
C GLN A 520 -8.26 -5.99 21.65
N ASP A 521 -7.11 -6.64 21.59
CA ASP A 521 -6.32 -6.78 20.35
C ASP A 521 -7.16 -7.43 19.25
N THR A 522 -7.83 -8.54 19.57
CA THR A 522 -8.70 -9.24 18.61
C THR A 522 -9.84 -8.34 18.12
N ALA A 523 -10.57 -7.69 19.04
CA ALA A 523 -11.67 -6.80 18.66
C ALA A 523 -11.18 -5.65 17.77
N LEU A 524 -10.05 -5.04 18.12
CA LEU A 524 -9.47 -3.94 17.38
C LEU A 524 -9.01 -4.36 15.97
N GLY A 525 -8.32 -5.49 15.85
CA GLY A 525 -7.91 -6.02 14.54
C GLY A 525 -9.08 -6.39 13.63
N LEU A 526 -10.15 -6.94 14.21
CA LEU A 526 -11.39 -7.23 13.49
C LEU A 526 -12.13 -5.98 13.05
N LEU A 527 -12.20 -4.93 13.89
CA LEU A 527 -12.77 -3.64 13.52
C LEU A 527 -12.00 -3.01 12.37
N ARG A 528 -10.67 -2.99 12.43
CA ARG A 528 -9.82 -2.50 11.33
C ARG A 528 -10.07 -3.26 10.03
N THR A 529 -10.12 -4.60 10.10
CA THR A 529 -10.37 -5.47 8.95
C THR A 529 -11.71 -5.14 8.27
N MET A 530 -12.78 -4.94 9.05
CA MET A 530 -14.10 -4.59 8.50
C MET A 530 -14.11 -3.22 7.81
N VAL A 531 -13.41 -2.23 8.38
CA VAL A 531 -13.30 -0.90 7.76
C VAL A 531 -12.47 -0.94 6.48
N LYS A 532 -11.40 -1.75 6.43
CA LYS A 532 -10.64 -2.01 5.20
C LYS A 532 -11.52 -2.67 4.13
N ALA A 533 -12.25 -3.72 4.50
CA ALA A 533 -13.20 -4.38 3.59
C ALA A 533 -14.25 -3.40 3.03
N THR A 534 -14.75 -2.49 3.87
CA THR A 534 -15.66 -1.40 3.46
C THR A 534 -15.00 -0.49 2.41
N ARG A 535 -13.75 -0.06 2.66
CA ARG A 535 -12.99 0.79 1.71
C ARG A 535 -12.73 0.08 0.39
N ASP A 536 -12.25 -1.16 0.45
CA ASP A 536 -11.90 -1.96 -0.72
C ASP A 536 -13.14 -2.30 -1.56
N ARG A 537 -14.27 -2.60 -0.90
CA ARG A 537 -15.56 -2.77 -1.57
C ARG A 537 -15.97 -1.49 -2.29
N ALA A 538 -15.84 -0.33 -1.64
CA ALA A 538 -16.12 0.95 -2.27
C ALA A 538 -15.22 1.22 -3.48
N THR A 539 -13.93 0.87 -3.40
CA THR A 539 -13.00 0.89 -4.55
C THR A 539 -13.52 0.01 -5.69
N SER A 540 -13.89 -1.24 -5.40
CA SER A 540 -14.33 -2.20 -6.41
C SER A 540 -15.58 -1.74 -7.17
N LEU A 541 -16.50 -1.07 -6.48
CA LEU A 541 -17.70 -0.50 -7.10
C LEU A 541 -17.37 0.80 -7.85
N TYR A 542 -16.47 1.63 -7.32
CA TYR A 542 -16.11 2.92 -7.92
C TYR A 542 -15.48 2.71 -9.29
N VAL A 543 -14.56 1.74 -9.40
CA VAL A 543 -13.81 1.50 -10.63
C VAL A 543 -14.71 1.13 -11.80
N VAL A 544 -15.86 0.48 -11.56
CA VAL A 544 -16.79 0.04 -12.61
C VAL A 544 -18.02 0.94 -12.76
N SER A 545 -18.27 1.87 -11.82
CA SER A 545 -19.48 2.70 -11.85
C SER A 545 -19.47 3.73 -12.98
N SER A 546 -20.53 3.76 -13.79
CA SER A 546 -20.79 4.85 -14.74
C SER A 546 -21.64 5.97 -14.17
N ASP A 547 -22.31 5.75 -13.03
CA ASP A 547 -23.18 6.74 -12.38
C ASP A 547 -22.34 7.68 -11.50
N GLU A 548 -22.43 8.98 -11.79
CA GLU A 548 -21.72 10.03 -11.03
C GLU A 548 -22.20 10.14 -9.59
N GLN A 549 -23.50 9.95 -9.31
CA GLN A 549 -24.02 10.02 -7.95
C GLN A 549 -23.50 8.83 -7.12
N MET A 550 -23.48 7.64 -7.71
CA MET A 550 -22.86 6.46 -7.12
C MET A 550 -21.37 6.69 -6.86
N LYS A 551 -20.63 7.29 -7.81
CA LYS A 551 -19.21 7.62 -7.61
C LYS A 551 -18.99 8.65 -6.49
N CYS A 552 -19.87 9.65 -6.34
CA CYS A 552 -19.82 10.59 -5.22
C CYS A 552 -19.98 9.87 -3.88
N LEU A 553 -20.97 8.99 -3.75
CA LEU A 553 -21.16 8.17 -2.54
C LEU A 553 -19.92 7.31 -2.26
N LEU A 554 -19.44 6.57 -3.25
CA LEU A 554 -18.30 5.66 -3.08
C LEU A 554 -17.01 6.42 -2.75
N GLY A 555 -16.81 7.61 -3.32
CA GLY A 555 -15.73 8.52 -2.96
C GLY A 555 -15.83 9.02 -1.52
N LEU A 556 -17.04 9.36 -1.05
CA LEU A 556 -17.28 9.72 0.35
C LEU A 556 -16.98 8.56 1.30
N ILE A 557 -17.43 7.35 0.98
CA ILE A 557 -17.15 6.14 1.78
C ILE A 557 -15.65 5.90 1.88
N ARG A 558 -14.93 6.01 0.76
CA ARG A 558 -13.47 5.91 0.72
C ARG A 558 -12.82 6.96 1.60
N LYS A 559 -13.22 8.23 1.50
CA LYS A 559 -12.69 9.31 2.33
C LYS A 559 -12.90 9.06 3.83
N GLU A 560 -14.12 8.71 4.25
CA GLU A 560 -14.45 8.47 5.66
C GLU A 560 -13.72 7.26 6.25
N THR A 561 -13.59 6.18 5.46
CA THR A 561 -12.82 4.99 5.87
C THR A 561 -11.32 5.29 5.96
N ALA A 562 -10.76 6.05 5.03
CA ALA A 562 -9.36 6.48 5.10
C ALA A 562 -9.06 7.27 6.38
N LEU A 563 -9.94 8.21 6.76
CA LEU A 563 -9.75 9.04 7.94
C LEU A 563 -9.60 8.21 9.22
N ILE A 564 -10.46 7.20 9.42
CA ILE A 564 -10.38 6.36 10.62
C ILE A 564 -9.20 5.36 10.54
N LEU A 565 -8.89 4.81 9.36
CA LEU A 565 -7.80 3.83 9.17
C LEU A 565 -6.39 4.44 9.23
N ARG A 566 -6.28 5.75 8.99
CA ARG A 566 -5.00 6.47 8.90
C ARG A 566 -4.23 6.44 10.22
N ALA A 567 -4.89 6.71 11.33
CA ALA A 567 -4.26 6.53 12.65
C ALA A 567 -4.13 5.02 12.92
N ARG A 568 -2.93 4.56 13.28
CA ARG A 568 -2.67 3.15 13.55
C ARG A 568 -2.01 2.97 14.90
N VAL A 569 -2.58 2.11 15.76
CA VAL A 569 -1.83 1.54 16.88
C VAL A 569 -1.12 0.25 16.45
N GLY A 570 0.04 -0.05 17.03
CA GLY A 570 0.87 -1.19 16.60
C GLY A 570 0.17 -2.56 16.65
N THR A 571 -0.90 -2.68 17.43
CA THR A 571 -1.66 -3.93 17.62
C THR A 571 -2.98 -3.99 16.85
N GLU A 572 -3.28 -3.08 15.91
CA GLU A 572 -4.50 -3.19 15.08
C GLU A 572 -4.45 -4.30 14.01
N GLY A 573 -3.38 -5.09 13.98
CA GLY A 573 -3.21 -6.11 12.94
C GLY A 573 -3.05 -5.49 11.55
N LYS A 574 -3.24 -6.33 10.53
CA LYS A 574 -2.96 -6.03 9.12
C LYS A 574 -3.91 -4.99 8.53
#